data_AF-A0A8T3AZC5-F1
#
_entry.id   AF-A0A8T3AZC5-F1
#
_cell.length_a   1.000
_cell.length_b   1.000
_cell.length_c   1.000
_cell.angle_alpha   90.00
_cell.angle_beta   90.00
_cell.angle_gamma   90.00
#
_symmetry.space_group_name_H-M   'P 1'
#
loop_
_entity.id
_entity.type
_entity.pdbx_description
1 polymer ?
#
loop_
_entity_poly.entity_id
_entity_poly.type
_entity_poly.pdbx_seq_one_letter_code
_entity_poly.pdbx_strand_id
1 'polypeptide(L)'
;MVVRTIMLYGAECWPLKEKHNIKLNVLEMRMLRWMSGFTLRDRIRNEHILEKVRVALVEDKIRESRLRWFGHIKQWPSDDLFRKVVMLDLTYVKKGRGKPKKIWLENIRNDISLLDLDENLTFNRIQWRKKIHVADPMVA
;
A
#
# COMPACT_ATOMS: atom_id res chain seq x y z
N MET A 1 -14.26 6.48 3.87
CA MET A 1 -14.70 5.79 5.12
C MET A 1 -13.69 6.05 6.23
N VAL A 2 -14.12 6.55 7.39
CA VAL A 2 -13.22 6.85 8.53
C VAL A 2 -12.49 5.59 9.02
N VAL A 3 -13.18 4.45 9.08
CA VAL A 3 -12.62 3.18 9.55
C VAL A 3 -11.47 2.68 8.67
N ARG A 4 -11.57 2.82 7.34
CA ARG A 4 -10.49 2.45 6.41
C ARG A 4 -9.22 3.25 6.68
N THR A 5 -9.38 4.56 6.90
CA THR A 5 -8.26 5.47 7.19
C THR A 5 -7.55 5.05 8.47
N ILE A 6 -8.31 4.73 9.53
CA ILE A 6 -7.76 4.25 10.81
C ILE A 6 -7.06 2.89 10.61
N MET A 7 -7.69 1.96 9.89
CA MET A 7 -7.13 0.65 9.60
C MET A 7 -5.83 0.73 8.82
N LEU A 8 -5.68 1.69 7.91
CA LEU A 8 -4.51 1.89 7.08
C LEU A 8 -3.49 2.87 7.68
N TYR A 9 -3.70 3.32 8.92
CA TYR A 9 -2.77 4.21 9.59
C TYR A 9 -1.39 3.55 9.71
N GLY A 10 -0.36 4.23 9.20
CA GLY A 10 1.02 3.73 9.21
C GLY A 10 1.31 2.62 8.19
N ALA A 11 0.35 2.28 7.30
CA ALA A 11 0.55 1.26 6.27
C ALA A 11 1.70 1.57 5.30
N GLU A 12 2.10 2.84 5.22
CA GLU A 12 3.23 3.34 4.43
C GLU A 12 4.56 2.66 4.79
N CYS A 13 4.70 2.17 6.04
CA CYS A 13 5.94 1.58 6.56
C CYS A 13 5.86 0.06 6.78
N TRP A 14 4.73 -0.58 6.47
CA TRP A 14 4.55 -1.99 6.80
C TRP A 14 5.27 -2.94 5.82
N PRO A 15 6.11 -3.89 6.30
CA PRO A 15 6.63 -4.98 5.49
C PRO A 15 5.56 -6.08 5.36
N LEU A 16 4.48 -5.78 4.63
CA LEU A 16 3.36 -6.69 4.44
C LEU A 16 3.76 -7.98 3.72
N LYS A 17 3.19 -9.08 4.22
CA LYS A 17 3.19 -10.39 3.57
C LYS A 17 1.83 -10.62 2.94
N GLU A 18 1.78 -11.53 1.99
CA GLU A 18 0.54 -11.93 1.31
C GLU A 18 -0.59 -12.28 2.28
N LYS A 19 -0.28 -13.04 3.34
CA LYS A 19 -1.25 -13.40 4.38
C LYS A 19 -1.86 -12.19 5.10
N HIS A 20 -1.12 -11.09 5.25
CA HIS A 20 -1.63 -9.86 5.84
C HIS A 20 -2.51 -9.10 4.84
N ASN A 21 -2.14 -9.04 3.56
CA ASN A 21 -2.96 -8.45 2.49
C ASN A 21 -4.32 -9.15 2.40
N ILE A 22 -4.34 -10.49 2.40
CA ILE A 22 -5.59 -11.27 2.37
C ILE A 22 -6.48 -10.92 3.58
N LYS A 23 -5.91 -10.81 4.78
CA LYS A 23 -6.68 -10.45 5.99
C LYS A 23 -7.26 -9.04 5.91
N LEU A 24 -6.48 -8.07 5.41
CA LEU A 24 -6.95 -6.69 5.22
C LEU A 24 -8.08 -6.62 4.19
N ASN A 25 -7.96 -7.37 3.09
CA ASN A 25 -8.98 -7.46 2.06
C ASN A 25 -10.28 -8.07 2.62
N VAL A 26 -10.18 -9.19 3.35
CA VAL A 26 -11.35 -9.81 4.00
C VAL A 26 -12.02 -8.85 4.98
N LEU A 27 -11.24 -8.12 5.79
CA LEU A 27 -11.78 -7.14 6.74
C LEU A 27 -12.50 -6.00 6.02
N GLU A 28 -11.89 -5.41 5.00
CA GLU A 28 -12.48 -4.35 4.19
C GLU A 28 -13.78 -4.81 3.51
N MET A 29 -13.75 -5.96 2.83
CA MET A 29 -14.93 -6.49 2.15
C MET A 29 -16.07 -6.79 3.12
N ARG A 30 -15.76 -7.26 4.34
CA ARG A 30 -16.77 -7.47 5.39
C ARG A 30 -17.42 -6.14 5.82
N MET A 31 -16.62 -5.10 6.01
CA MET A 31 -17.12 -3.76 6.37
C MET A 31 -17.96 -3.15 5.24
N LEU A 32 -17.50 -3.25 4.00
CA LEU A 32 -18.21 -2.76 2.82
C LEU A 32 -19.56 -3.46 2.62
N ARG A 33 -19.60 -4.79 2.80
CA ARG A 33 -20.85 -5.57 2.76
C ARG A 33 -21.83 -5.10 3.82
N TRP A 34 -21.36 -4.98 5.06
CA TRP A 34 -22.21 -4.54 6.17
C TRP A 34 -22.78 -3.15 5.94
N MET A 35 -21.95 -2.19 5.53
CA MET A 35 -22.40 -0.82 5.23
C MET A 35 -23.33 -0.73 4.02
N SER A 36 -23.18 -1.63 3.05
CA SER A 36 -24.05 -1.68 1.87
C SER A 36 -25.33 -2.49 2.10
N GLY A 37 -25.53 -3.05 3.30
CA GLY A 37 -26.67 -3.90 3.64
C GLY A 37 -26.65 -5.29 2.99
N PHE A 38 -25.51 -5.72 2.45
CA PHE A 38 -25.40 -7.01 1.77
C PHE A 38 -25.05 -8.13 2.75
N THR A 39 -25.76 -9.24 2.62
CA THR A 39 -25.55 -10.46 3.37
C THR A 39 -24.83 -11.51 2.51
N LEU A 40 -24.41 -12.61 3.14
CA LEU A 40 -23.85 -13.75 2.40
C LEU A 40 -24.90 -14.47 1.53
N ARG A 41 -26.19 -14.31 1.83
CA ARG A 41 -27.29 -14.94 1.07
C ARG A 41 -27.47 -14.31 -0.31
N ASP A 42 -27.09 -13.05 -0.46
CA ASP A 42 -27.23 -12.31 -1.72
C ASP A 42 -26.26 -12.83 -2.79
N ARG A 43 -25.22 -13.60 -2.40
CA ARG A 43 -24.21 -14.21 -3.28
C ARG A 43 -23.55 -13.21 -4.25
N ILE A 44 -23.52 -11.94 -3.88
CA ILE A 44 -22.94 -10.86 -4.68
C ILE A 44 -21.41 -10.99 -4.66
N ARG A 45 -20.79 -10.86 -5.84
CA ARG A 45 -19.33 -10.87 -6.00
C ARG A 45 -18.68 -9.63 -5.37
N ASN A 46 -17.45 -9.77 -4.88
CA ASN A 46 -16.71 -8.66 -4.26
C ASN A 46 -16.51 -7.49 -5.23
N GLU A 47 -16.21 -7.79 -6.50
CA GLU A 47 -16.02 -6.80 -7.57
C GLU A 47 -17.22 -5.84 -7.69
N HIS A 48 -18.44 -6.39 -7.68
CA HIS A 48 -19.66 -5.59 -7.79
C HIS A 48 -19.88 -4.67 -6.58
N ILE A 49 -19.47 -5.11 -5.38
CA ILE A 49 -19.56 -4.28 -4.17
C ILE A 49 -18.57 -3.12 -4.26
N LEU A 50 -17.33 -3.38 -4.70
CA LEU A 50 -16.31 -2.35 -4.86
C LEU A 50 -16.72 -1.32 -5.92
N GLU A 51 -17.29 -1.77 -7.04
CA GLU A 51 -17.83 -0.91 -8.09
C GLU A 51 -18.99 -0.05 -7.58
N LYS A 52 -19.95 -0.66 -6.87
CA LYS A 52 -21.11 0.06 -6.30
C LYS A 52 -20.69 1.12 -5.29
N VAL A 53 -19.74 0.79 -4.40
CA VAL A 53 -19.22 1.73 -3.40
C VAL A 53 -18.17 2.68 -4.01
N ARG A 54 -17.72 2.44 -5.24
CA ARG A 54 -16.67 3.20 -5.93
C ARG A 54 -15.41 3.34 -5.08
N VAL A 55 -14.92 2.21 -4.57
CA VAL A 55 -13.75 2.13 -3.70
C VAL A 55 -12.70 1.24 -4.37
N ALA A 56 -11.46 1.72 -4.45
CA ALA A 56 -10.34 0.92 -4.94
C ALA A 56 -9.97 -0.20 -3.95
N LEU A 57 -9.27 -1.24 -4.40
CA LEU A 57 -8.81 -2.32 -3.51
C LEU A 57 -7.89 -1.80 -2.40
N VAL A 58 -8.01 -2.36 -1.19
CA VAL A 58 -7.14 -2.00 -0.04
C VAL A 58 -5.66 -2.09 -0.37
N GLU A 59 -5.27 -3.09 -1.16
CA GLU A 59 -3.88 -3.32 -1.49
C GLU A 59 -3.31 -2.20 -2.35
N ASP A 60 -4.08 -1.70 -3.31
CA ASP A 60 -3.71 -0.58 -4.16
C ASP A 60 -3.54 0.70 -3.34
N LYS A 61 -4.40 0.91 -2.34
CA LYS A 61 -4.25 2.03 -1.40
C LYS A 61 -3.04 1.93 -0.50
N ILE A 62 -2.74 0.74 0.01
CA ILE A 62 -1.52 0.53 0.78
C ILE A 62 -0.30 0.80 -0.11
N ARG A 63 -0.32 0.31 -1.36
CA ARG A 63 0.75 0.52 -2.33
C ARG A 63 0.95 2.00 -2.65
N GLU A 64 -0.11 2.73 -2.96
CA GLU A 64 -0.07 4.18 -3.17
C GLU A 64 0.59 4.88 -1.98
N SER A 65 0.17 4.59 -0.76
CA SER A 65 0.74 5.19 0.45
C SER A 65 2.22 4.83 0.65
N ARG A 66 2.61 3.56 0.41
CA ARG A 66 4.01 3.12 0.51
C ARG A 66 4.91 3.84 -0.49
N LEU A 67 4.47 3.93 -1.75
CA LEU A 67 5.20 4.61 -2.82
C LEU A 67 5.24 6.13 -2.63
N ARG A 68 4.19 6.70 -2.03
CA ARG A 68 4.16 8.12 -1.66
C ARG A 68 5.22 8.43 -0.61
N TRP A 69 5.32 7.60 0.43
CA TRP A 69 6.35 7.71 1.46
C TRP A 69 7.76 7.50 0.90
N PHE A 70 7.93 6.49 0.04
CA PHE A 70 9.21 6.24 -0.63
C PHE A 70 9.68 7.42 -1.49
N GLY A 71 8.78 8.01 -2.29
CA GLY A 71 9.08 9.22 -3.05
C GLY A 71 9.49 10.39 -2.14
N HIS A 72 8.90 10.50 -0.96
CA HIS A 72 9.30 11.51 0.02
C HIS A 72 10.72 11.27 0.56
N ILE A 73 11.06 10.04 0.92
CA ILE A 73 12.41 9.66 1.39
C ILE A 73 13.46 9.91 0.29
N LYS A 74 13.16 9.58 -0.96
CA LYS A 74 14.06 9.80 -2.10
C LYS A 74 14.40 11.27 -2.37
N GLN A 75 13.51 12.17 -1.97
CA GLN A 75 13.69 13.61 -2.12
C GLN A 75 14.55 14.24 -1.00
N TRP A 76 14.77 13.54 0.11
CA TRP A 76 15.67 14.04 1.15
C TRP A 76 17.11 14.10 0.64
N PRO A 77 17.97 15.00 1.16
CA PRO A 77 19.38 15.05 0.79
C PRO A 77 20.05 13.67 0.95
N SER A 78 20.99 13.34 0.07
CA SER A 78 21.74 12.07 0.15
C SER A 78 22.45 11.90 1.49
N ASP A 79 22.81 13.01 2.14
CA ASP A 79 23.49 13.01 3.43
C ASP A 79 22.61 12.83 4.65
N ASP A 80 21.30 12.89 4.47
CA ASP A 80 20.34 12.68 5.54
C ASP A 80 20.48 11.27 6.15
N LEU A 81 20.59 11.22 7.48
CA LEU A 81 20.80 9.97 8.21
C LEU A 81 19.62 9.01 8.05
N PHE A 82 18.39 9.52 8.08
CA PHE A 82 17.20 8.68 7.96
C PHE A 82 17.10 8.09 6.55
N ARG A 83 17.40 8.86 5.50
CA ARG A 83 17.49 8.34 4.13
C ARG A 83 18.52 7.21 4.05
N LYS A 84 19.73 7.39 4.60
CA LYS A 84 20.79 6.37 4.60
C LYS A 84 20.34 5.09 5.30
N VAL A 85 19.70 5.20 6.47
CA VAL A 85 19.23 4.04 7.24
C VAL A 85 18.10 3.30 6.53
N VAL A 86 17.09 4.02 6.01
CA VAL A 86 15.93 3.39 5.37
C VAL A 86 16.30 2.76 4.02
N MET A 87 17.21 3.38 3.27
CA MET A 87 17.70 2.87 1.99
C MET A 87 18.80 1.80 2.14
N LEU A 88 19.20 1.47 3.36
CA LEU A 88 20.20 0.44 3.60
C LEU A 88 19.65 -0.92 3.17
N ASP A 89 20.28 -1.52 2.16
CA ASP A 89 19.86 -2.81 1.65
C ASP A 89 20.37 -3.95 2.55
N LEU A 90 19.47 -4.46 3.39
CA LEU A 90 19.72 -5.58 4.29
C LEU A 90 19.25 -6.92 3.71
N THR A 91 18.95 -7.00 2.40
CA THR A 91 18.47 -8.24 1.77
C THR A 91 19.48 -9.39 1.87
N TYR A 92 20.76 -9.09 1.72
CA TYR A 92 21.85 -10.08 1.77
C TYR A 92 22.30 -10.47 3.18
N VAL A 93 21.77 -9.80 4.23
CA VAL A 93 22.14 -10.10 5.61
C VAL A 93 21.36 -11.32 6.10
N LYS A 94 22.09 -12.35 6.55
CA LYS A 94 21.50 -13.57 7.12
C LYS A 94 20.58 -13.21 8.29
N LYS A 95 19.29 -13.52 8.16
CA LYS A 95 18.28 -13.19 9.17
C LYS A 95 18.25 -14.27 10.24
N GLY A 96 18.36 -13.85 11.51
CA GLY A 96 18.18 -14.71 12.66
C GLY A 96 16.73 -15.23 12.78
N ARG A 97 16.53 -16.26 13.60
CA ARG A 97 15.19 -16.80 13.91
C ARG A 97 14.31 -15.69 14.50
N GLY A 98 13.05 -15.63 14.10
CA GLY A 98 12.06 -14.64 14.57
C GLY A 98 12.04 -13.29 13.82
N LYS A 99 13.09 -12.92 13.08
CA LYS A 99 13.08 -11.66 12.31
C LYS A 99 12.12 -11.71 11.11
N PRO A 100 11.45 -10.59 10.76
CA PRO A 100 10.60 -10.53 9.56
C PRO A 100 11.37 -10.91 8.29
N LYS A 101 10.83 -11.88 7.54
CA LYS A 101 11.46 -12.35 6.31
C LYS A 101 11.42 -11.34 5.16
N LYS A 102 10.35 -10.54 5.07
CA LYS A 102 10.22 -9.46 4.06
C LYS A 102 10.70 -8.13 4.62
N ILE A 103 11.40 -7.35 3.80
CA ILE A 103 11.86 -5.99 4.12
C ILE A 103 10.92 -4.99 3.44
N TRP A 104 10.76 -3.81 4.03
CA TRP A 104 9.97 -2.74 3.43
C TRP A 104 10.45 -2.36 2.01
N LEU A 105 11.77 -2.25 1.81
CA LEU A 105 12.39 -1.96 0.51
C LEU A 105 12.11 -3.05 -0.53
N GLU A 106 11.99 -4.32 -0.12
CA GLU A 106 11.61 -5.43 -1.01
C GLU A 106 10.17 -5.26 -1.51
N ASN A 107 9.25 -4.83 -0.65
CA ASN A 107 7.89 -4.48 -1.06
C ASN A 107 7.86 -3.28 -2.01
N ILE A 108 8.69 -2.26 -1.76
CA ILE A 108 8.82 -1.13 -2.69
C ILE A 108 9.31 -1.58 -4.07
N ARG A 109 10.35 -2.43 -4.14
CA ARG A 109 10.85 -2.98 -5.41
C ARG A 109 9.77 -3.76 -6.16
N ASN A 110 9.01 -4.60 -5.44
CA ASN A 110 7.88 -5.32 -6.02
C ASN A 110 6.78 -4.38 -6.53
N ASP A 111 6.45 -3.34 -5.75
CA ASP A 111 5.41 -2.36 -6.11
C ASP A 111 5.83 -1.51 -7.34
N ILE A 112 7.09 -1.10 -7.42
CA ILE A 112 7.68 -0.40 -8.57
C ILE A 112 7.65 -1.30 -9.81
N SER A 113 8.08 -2.56 -9.67
CA SER A 113 8.07 -3.53 -10.75
C SER A 113 6.66 -3.86 -11.24
N LEU A 114 5.69 -3.96 -10.33
CA LEU A 114 4.30 -4.28 -10.67
C LEU A 114 3.61 -3.13 -11.42
N LEU A 115 3.98 -1.88 -11.12
CA LEU A 115 3.43 -0.69 -11.77
C LEU A 115 4.28 -0.17 -12.94
N ASP A 116 5.37 -0.87 -13.29
CA ASP A 116 6.33 -0.48 -14.32
C ASP A 116 6.79 0.99 -14.18
N LEU A 117 7.19 1.36 -12.95
CA LEU A 117 7.59 2.72 -12.62
C LEU A 117 9.11 2.89 -12.73
N ASP A 118 9.54 4.01 -13.30
CA ASP A 118 10.92 4.47 -13.19
C ASP A 118 11.15 5.13 -11.82
N GLU A 119 12.12 4.63 -11.07
CA GLU A 119 12.52 5.16 -9.76
C GLU A 119 13.01 6.61 -9.85
N ASN A 120 13.60 7.02 -10.98
CA ASN A 120 14.06 8.40 -11.19
C ASN A 120 12.90 9.40 -11.29
N LEU A 121 11.68 8.92 -11.57
CA LEU A 121 10.49 9.77 -11.58
C LEU A 121 10.18 10.35 -10.20
N THR A 122 10.71 9.77 -9.12
CA THR A 122 10.55 10.28 -7.74
C THR A 122 11.03 11.73 -7.58
N PHE A 123 11.98 12.20 -8.39
CA PHE A 123 12.44 13.59 -8.39
C PHE A 123 11.40 14.57 -8.96
N ASN A 124 10.48 14.11 -9.82
CA ASN A 124 9.34 14.89 -10.28
C ASN A 124 8.09 14.55 -9.44
N ARG A 125 7.89 15.31 -8.36
CA ARG A 125 6.79 15.08 -7.40
C ARG A 125 5.40 15.04 -8.05
N ILE A 126 5.16 15.86 -9.08
CA ILE A 126 3.85 15.95 -9.74
C ILE A 126 3.61 14.69 -10.56
N GLN A 127 4.57 14.30 -11.40
CA GLN A 127 4.48 13.10 -12.22
C GLN A 127 4.45 11.83 -11.36
N TRP A 128 5.27 11.76 -10.31
CA TRP A 128 5.26 10.66 -9.34
C TRP A 128 3.89 10.49 -8.72
N ARG A 129 3.33 11.56 -8.14
CA ARG A 129 2.00 11.54 -7.53
C ARG A 129 0.92 11.12 -8.52
N LYS A 130 0.98 11.62 -9.76
CA LYS A 130 0.01 11.25 -10.79
C LYS A 130 0.07 9.77 -11.15
N LYS A 131 1.27 9.18 -11.26
CA LYS A 131 1.43 7.77 -11.63
C LYS A 131 1.06 6.80 -10.52
N ILE A 132 1.35 7.13 -9.26
CA ILE A 132 1.01 6.26 -8.13
C ILE A 132 -0.44 6.42 -7.66
N HIS A 133 -1.14 7.44 -8.15
CA HIS A 133 -2.45 7.78 -7.63
C HIS A 133 -3.47 6.67 -7.93
N VAL A 134 -4.13 6.21 -6.88
CA VAL A 134 -5.27 5.30 -6.99
C VAL A 134 -6.51 6.11 -6.64
N ALA A 135 -7.49 6.16 -7.53
CA ALA A 135 -8.71 6.91 -7.26
C ALA A 135 -9.47 6.29 -6.07
N ASP A 136 -9.94 7.12 -5.14
CA ASP A 136 -10.97 6.73 -4.16
C ASP A 136 -12.09 7.76 -4.24
N PRO A 137 -13.05 7.59 -5.17
CA PRO A 137 -14.15 8.53 -5.41
C PRO A 137 -14.97 8.93 -4.17
N MET A 138 -14.89 8.17 -3.07
CA MET A 138 -15.60 8.47 -1.82
C MET A 138 -14.84 9.40 -0.86
N VAL A 139 -13.63 9.84 -1.19
CA VAL A 139 -12.83 10.77 -0.37
C VAL A 139 -12.58 12.12 -1.10
N ALA A 140 -13.17 12.29 -2.28
CA ALA A 140 -13.13 13.54 -3.05
C ALA A 140 -14.40 14.37 -2.86
#